data_AF-A0A257VKR0-F1
#
_entry.id   AF-A0A257VKR0-F1
#
_cell.length_a   1.000
_cell.length_b   1.000
_cell.length_c   1.000
_cell.angle_alpha   90.00
_cell.angle_beta   90.00
_cell.angle_gamma   90.00
#
_symmetry.space_group_name_H-M   'P 1'
#
loop_
_entity.id
_entity.type
_entity.pdbx_description
1 polymer ?
#
loop_
_entity_poly.entity_id
_entity_poly.type
_entity_poly.pdbx_seq_one_letter_code
_entity_poly.pdbx_strand_id
1 'polypeptide(L)'
;MDTFQIKALRDFYARMRGGDERALTRRMLDELGVKLQLHEPDLERIPKTGPAVIVCNHPYGMLEGLILTQMLTPLRPDVRIVTNQLLAEITELNKICIWVDPIADRSQAARFNSRGLRECLAWLKGGGLLVMFPAGEVSTIDFKRRGIVDPEWIPSAAWLARKCGA
;
A
#
# COMPACT_ATOMS: atom_id res chain seq x y z
N MET A 1 23.65 -0.86 2.11
CA MET A 1 23.15 0.27 1.30
C MET A 1 24.19 1.38 1.43
N ASP A 2 24.70 1.90 0.31
CA ASP A 2 25.84 2.82 0.32
C ASP A 2 25.39 4.25 0.72
N THR A 3 26.23 4.99 1.43
CA THR A 3 25.90 6.32 2.02
C THR A 3 25.45 7.33 0.96
N PHE A 4 25.97 7.20 -0.26
CA PHE A 4 25.61 8.04 -1.40
C PHE A 4 24.16 7.83 -1.87
N GLN A 5 23.68 6.57 -1.87
CA GLN A 5 22.31 6.24 -2.28
C GLN A 5 21.27 6.79 -1.28
N ILE A 6 21.60 6.73 0.02
CA ILE A 6 20.76 7.29 1.09
C ILE A 6 20.64 8.81 0.95
N LYS A 7 21.75 9.49 0.65
CA LYS A 7 21.76 10.94 0.44
C LYS A 7 20.87 11.32 -0.76
N ALA A 8 21.04 10.63 -1.89
CA ALA A 8 20.24 10.89 -3.09
C ALA A 8 18.74 10.69 -2.83
N LEU A 9 18.35 9.63 -2.10
CA LEU A 9 16.95 9.36 -1.74
C LEU A 9 16.39 10.44 -0.80
N ARG A 10 17.19 10.89 0.18
CA ARG A 10 16.79 11.96 1.10
C ARG A 10 16.62 13.28 0.36
N ASP A 11 17.55 13.62 -0.53
CA ASP A 11 17.49 14.85 -1.33
C ASP A 11 16.30 14.80 -2.29
N PHE A 12 16.00 13.63 -2.86
CA PHE A 12 14.78 13.39 -3.64
C PHE A 12 13.52 13.66 -2.80
N TYR A 13 13.40 13.02 -1.63
CA TYR A 13 12.25 13.23 -0.76
C TYR A 13 12.12 14.69 -0.29
N ALA A 14 13.23 15.36 0.03
CA ALA A 14 13.23 16.76 0.45
C ALA A 14 12.70 17.72 -0.64
N ARG A 15 12.92 17.42 -1.92
CA ARG A 15 12.33 18.17 -3.05
C ARG A 15 10.83 17.90 -3.22
N MET A 16 10.38 16.72 -2.84
CA MET A 16 9.02 16.25 -3.11
C MET A 16 8.05 16.44 -1.94
N ARG A 17 8.54 16.54 -0.70
CA ARG A 17 7.72 16.63 0.52
C ARG A 17 6.80 17.87 0.57
N GLY A 18 5.72 17.78 1.34
CA GLY A 18 4.76 18.86 1.58
C GLY A 18 3.39 18.65 0.93
N GLY A 19 2.40 19.46 1.32
CA GLY A 19 1.01 19.24 0.92
C GLY A 19 0.41 17.97 1.56
N ASP A 20 -0.61 17.40 0.93
CA ASP A 20 -1.21 16.14 1.35
C ASP A 20 -0.57 14.92 0.62
N GLU A 21 -0.97 13.72 1.03
CA GLU A 21 -0.52 12.45 0.46
C GLU A 21 -0.74 12.37 -1.06
N ARG A 22 -1.81 12.99 -1.58
CA ARG A 22 -2.10 12.99 -3.00
C ARG A 22 -1.18 13.96 -3.75
N ALA A 23 -0.91 15.14 -3.21
CA ALA A 23 0.03 16.08 -3.80
C ALA A 23 1.46 15.51 -3.82
N LEU A 24 1.88 14.84 -2.74
CA LEU A 24 3.17 14.15 -2.67
C LEU A 24 3.29 13.08 -3.74
N THR A 25 2.34 12.14 -3.77
CA THR A 25 2.38 10.99 -4.68
C THR A 25 2.27 11.43 -6.14
N ARG A 26 1.53 12.51 -6.44
CA ARG A 26 1.48 13.12 -7.77
C ARG A 26 2.85 13.61 -8.23
N ARG A 27 3.54 14.41 -7.41
CA ARG A 27 4.89 14.91 -7.73
C ARG A 27 5.90 13.78 -7.93
N MET A 28 5.83 12.75 -7.09
CA MET A 28 6.69 11.58 -7.23
C MET A 28 6.45 10.84 -8.55
N LEU A 29 5.19 10.64 -8.95
CA LEU A 29 4.87 10.00 -10.23
C LEU A 29 5.32 10.84 -11.44
N ASP A 30 5.13 12.16 -11.38
CA ASP A 30 5.56 13.08 -12.43
C ASP A 30 7.11 13.06 -12.59
N GLU A 31 7.87 13.10 -11.49
CA GLU A 31 9.34 13.00 -11.51
C GLU A 31 9.82 11.64 -12.02
N LEU A 32 9.09 10.56 -11.72
CA LEU A 32 9.38 9.21 -12.23
C LEU A 32 8.94 9.01 -13.69
N GLY A 33 8.27 10.00 -14.30
CA GLY A 33 7.76 9.89 -15.67
C GLY A 33 6.61 8.88 -15.83
N VAL A 34 5.91 8.55 -14.75
CA VAL A 34 4.83 7.55 -14.74
C VAL A 34 3.52 8.18 -15.18
N LYS A 35 2.92 7.61 -16.23
CA LYS A 35 1.60 8.03 -16.72
C LYS A 35 0.55 7.00 -16.31
N LEU A 36 -0.46 7.45 -15.56
CA LEU A 36 -1.59 6.61 -15.19
C LEU A 36 -2.59 6.53 -16.35
N GLN A 37 -2.88 5.32 -16.79
CA GLN A 37 -3.99 5.04 -17.70
C GLN A 37 -5.04 4.27 -16.91
N LEU A 38 -6.12 4.96 -16.55
CA LEU A 38 -7.21 4.40 -15.77
C LEU A 38 -8.41 4.20 -16.68
N HIS A 39 -9.05 3.05 -16.57
CA HIS A 39 -10.28 2.75 -17.29
C HIS A 39 -11.47 3.08 -16.37
N GLU A 40 -12.21 4.13 -16.71
CA GLU A 40 -13.29 4.67 -15.86
C GLU A 40 -14.32 3.61 -15.43
N PRO A 41 -14.79 2.69 -16.30
CA PRO A 41 -15.72 1.62 -15.90
C PRO A 41 -15.17 0.69 -14.80
N ASP A 42 -13.84 0.53 -14.67
CA ASP A 42 -13.26 -0.25 -13.58
C ASP A 42 -13.29 0.51 -12.26
N LEU A 43 -13.17 1.84 -12.29
CA LEU A 43 -13.26 2.69 -11.11
C LEU A 43 -14.70 2.79 -10.56
N GLU A 44 -15.69 2.64 -11.44
CA GLU A 44 -17.10 2.60 -11.06
C GLU A 44 -17.46 1.35 -10.23
N ARG A 45 -16.72 0.25 -10.41
CA ARG A 45 -16.91 -1.00 -9.64
C ARG A 45 -16.44 -0.90 -8.19
N ILE A 46 -15.65 0.11 -7.85
CA ILE A 46 -15.16 0.31 -6.48
C ILE A 46 -16.34 0.78 -5.61
N PRO A 47 -16.69 0.06 -4.53
CA PRO A 47 -17.75 0.48 -3.62
C PRO A 47 -17.47 1.87 -3.06
N LYS A 48 -18.44 2.78 -3.19
CA LYS A 48 -18.29 4.18 -2.74
C LYS A 48 -18.39 4.34 -1.22
N THR A 49 -19.01 3.38 -0.55
CA THR A 49 -19.20 3.36 0.91
C THR A 49 -19.20 1.93 1.42
N GLY A 50 -19.01 1.78 2.73
CA GLY A 50 -19.03 0.48 3.39
C GLY A 50 -17.66 -0.22 3.32
N PRO A 51 -17.51 -1.29 4.14
CA PRO A 51 -16.27 -2.04 4.22
C PRO A 51 -15.90 -2.58 2.85
N ALA A 52 -14.64 -2.41 2.45
CA ALA A 52 -14.13 -2.96 1.20
C ALA A 52 -12.65 -3.35 1.36
N VAL A 53 -12.24 -4.45 0.74
CA VAL A 53 -10.84 -4.86 0.64
C VAL A 53 -10.44 -4.97 -0.83
N ILE A 54 -9.48 -4.14 -1.25
CA ILE A 54 -8.79 -4.28 -2.53
C ILE A 54 -7.56 -5.14 -2.32
N VAL A 55 -7.42 -6.18 -3.13
CA VAL A 55 -6.22 -7.03 -3.18
C VAL A 55 -5.57 -6.90 -4.55
N CYS A 56 -4.25 -6.77 -4.58
CA CYS A 56 -3.50 -6.72 -5.82
C CYS A 56 -2.09 -7.29 -5.63
N ASN A 57 -1.46 -7.64 -6.74
CA ASN A 57 -0.06 -8.02 -6.78
C ASN A 57 0.85 -6.81 -6.55
N HIS A 58 2.14 -7.07 -6.29
CA HIS A 58 3.09 -6.03 -5.87
C HIS A 58 4.42 -6.02 -6.64
N PRO A 59 4.43 -5.86 -7.98
CA PRO A 59 5.62 -6.01 -8.79
C PRO A 59 6.68 -4.90 -8.69
N TYR A 60 6.30 -3.66 -8.33
CA TYR A 60 7.18 -2.49 -8.34
C TYR A 60 7.37 -1.84 -6.96
N GLY A 61 6.78 -2.41 -5.91
CA GLY A 61 6.96 -1.92 -4.55
C GLY A 61 6.30 -0.57 -4.31
N MET A 62 7.10 0.45 -3.97
CA MET A 62 6.59 1.77 -3.58
C MET A 62 5.69 2.40 -4.65
N LEU A 63 5.94 2.11 -5.93
CA LEU A 63 5.21 2.70 -7.05
C LEU A 63 3.71 2.42 -7.00
N GLU A 64 3.29 1.21 -6.63
CA GLU A 64 1.89 0.84 -6.50
C GLU A 64 1.21 1.65 -5.41
N GLY A 65 1.91 1.92 -4.29
CA GLY A 65 1.41 2.81 -3.25
C GLY A 65 1.13 4.23 -3.78
N LEU A 66 2.00 4.76 -4.65
CA LEU A 66 1.80 6.06 -5.29
C LEU A 66 0.58 6.03 -6.24
N ILE A 67 0.50 5.00 -7.09
CA ILE A 67 -0.58 4.81 -8.06
C ILE A 67 -1.93 4.68 -7.36
N LEU A 68 -2.01 3.78 -6.38
CA LEU A 68 -3.23 3.50 -5.60
C LEU A 68 -3.67 4.74 -4.82
N THR A 69 -2.73 5.51 -4.26
CA THR A 69 -3.07 6.78 -3.59
C THR A 69 -3.72 7.76 -4.57
N GLN A 70 -3.14 7.97 -5.76
CA GLN A 70 -3.72 8.85 -6.78
C GLN A 70 -5.10 8.39 -7.25
N MET A 71 -5.25 7.08 -7.44
CA MET A 71 -6.46 6.46 -7.98
C MET A 71 -7.60 6.43 -6.96
N LEU A 72 -7.32 6.06 -5.71
CA LEU A 72 -8.35 5.73 -4.72
C LEU A 72 -8.77 6.91 -3.85
N THR A 73 -7.85 7.81 -3.48
CA THR A 73 -8.20 8.94 -2.58
C THR A 73 -9.34 9.83 -3.09
N PRO A 74 -9.52 10.09 -4.41
CA PRO A 74 -10.67 10.87 -4.89
C PRO A 74 -11.99 10.10 -4.82
N LEU A 75 -11.94 8.77 -4.84
CA LEU A 75 -13.12 7.89 -4.83
C LEU A 75 -13.53 7.47 -3.41
N ARG A 76 -12.53 7.29 -2.54
CA ARG A 76 -12.61 6.80 -1.17
C ARG A 76 -11.57 7.55 -0.32
N PRO A 77 -11.92 8.71 0.27
CA PRO A 77 -11.00 9.46 1.14
C PRO A 77 -10.64 8.69 2.43
N ASP A 78 -11.37 7.62 2.72
CA ASP A 78 -11.19 6.66 3.79
C ASP A 78 -10.41 5.40 3.34
N VAL A 79 -9.59 5.51 2.29
CA VAL A 79 -8.65 4.45 1.92
C VAL A 79 -7.49 4.36 2.91
N ARG A 80 -7.09 3.13 3.23
CA ARG A 80 -5.84 2.81 3.92
C ARG A 80 -5.10 1.69 3.20
N ILE A 81 -3.79 1.84 3.01
CA ILE A 81 -2.90 0.84 2.41
C ILE A 81 -2.14 0.15 3.54
N VAL A 82 -2.26 -1.18 3.64
CA VAL A 82 -1.47 -1.96 4.59
C VAL A 82 -0.06 -2.13 4.04
N THR A 83 0.94 -1.59 4.74
CA THR A 83 2.31 -1.54 4.22
C THR A 83 3.37 -1.59 5.33
N ASN A 84 4.63 -1.76 4.94
CA ASN A 84 5.75 -1.94 5.85
C ASN A 84 6.07 -0.66 6.66
N GLN A 85 6.25 -0.82 7.96
CA GLN A 85 6.65 0.25 8.89
C GLN A 85 7.94 0.98 8.51
N LEU A 86 8.82 0.39 7.70
CA LEU A 86 10.01 1.07 7.18
C LEU A 86 9.70 2.40 6.45
N LEU A 87 8.49 2.55 5.92
CA LEU A 87 8.05 3.78 5.25
C LEU A 87 7.39 4.80 6.19
N ALA A 88 7.26 4.50 7.49
CA ALA A 88 6.60 5.37 8.46
C ALA A 88 7.31 6.72 8.70
N GLU A 89 8.60 6.81 8.32
CA GLU A 89 9.36 8.06 8.32
C GLU A 89 8.87 9.07 7.27
N ILE A 90 8.12 8.61 6.25
CA ILE A 90 7.47 9.47 5.25
C ILE A 90 6.15 9.96 5.85
N THR A 91 6.21 11.13 6.49
CA THR A 91 5.15 11.65 7.35
C THR A 91 3.77 11.76 6.70
N GLU A 92 3.74 12.11 5.42
CA GLU A 92 2.54 12.26 4.61
C GLU A 92 1.81 10.92 4.43
N LEU A 93 2.52 9.79 4.45
CA LEU A 93 1.93 8.47 4.30
C LEU A 93 1.21 7.98 5.57
N ASN A 94 1.50 8.54 6.74
CA ASN A 94 0.85 8.14 7.99
C ASN A 94 -0.68 8.35 7.96
N LYS A 95 -1.17 9.24 7.09
CA LYS A 95 -2.60 9.46 6.90
C LYS A 95 -3.27 8.48 5.95
N ILE A 96 -2.53 7.62 5.24
CA ILE A 96 -3.08 6.67 4.28
C ILE A 96 -2.55 5.25 4.51
N CYS A 97 -1.63 5.03 5.43
CA CYS A 97 -1.04 3.73 5.69
C CYS A 97 -1.47 3.14 7.04
N ILE A 98 -1.66 1.82 7.05
CA ILE A 98 -1.65 1.01 8.27
C ILE A 98 -0.33 0.24 8.27
N TRP A 99 0.47 0.45 9.30
CA TRP A 99 1.82 -0.08 9.38
C TRP A 99 1.84 -1.52 9.90
N VAL A 100 2.54 -2.40 9.18
CA VAL A 100 2.84 -3.79 9.56
C VAL A 100 4.34 -4.05 9.45
N ASP A 101 4.82 -5.11 10.09
CA ASP A 101 6.21 -5.54 9.98
C ASP A 101 6.26 -6.95 9.38
N PRO A 102 6.62 -7.08 8.08
CA PRO A 102 6.77 -8.38 7.44
C PRO A 102 8.12 -9.07 7.76
N ILE A 103 9.09 -8.35 8.34
CA ILE A 103 10.50 -8.79 8.48
C ILE A 103 10.89 -9.11 9.93
N ALA A 104 10.13 -8.64 10.93
CA ALA A 104 10.44 -8.89 12.33
C ALA A 104 10.51 -10.38 12.71
N ASP A 105 11.30 -10.68 13.75
CA ASP A 105 11.31 -12.01 14.37
C ASP A 105 9.89 -12.42 14.81
N ARG A 106 9.63 -13.73 14.91
CA ARG A 106 8.28 -14.25 15.21
C ARG A 106 7.61 -13.60 16.44
N SER A 107 8.36 -13.15 17.44
CA SER A 107 7.81 -12.58 18.67
C SER A 107 7.47 -11.09 18.54
N GLN A 108 8.33 -10.32 17.87
CA GLN A 108 8.10 -8.90 17.60
C GLN A 108 7.09 -8.69 16.46
N ALA A 109 7.18 -9.48 15.39
CA ALA A 109 6.21 -9.50 14.30
C ALA A 109 4.81 -9.84 14.82
N ALA A 110 4.67 -10.79 15.75
CA ALA A 110 3.37 -11.12 16.33
C ALA A 110 2.73 -9.91 17.05
N ARG A 111 3.50 -9.14 17.83
CA ARG A 111 2.97 -7.97 18.55
C ARG A 111 2.66 -6.82 17.60
N PHE A 112 3.57 -6.46 16.70
CA PHE A 112 3.35 -5.38 15.73
C PHE A 112 2.20 -5.70 14.77
N ASN A 113 2.17 -6.91 14.23
CA ASN A 113 1.11 -7.33 13.32
C ASN A 113 -0.22 -7.53 14.06
N SER A 114 -0.23 -7.81 15.37
CA SER A 114 -1.48 -7.77 16.15
C SER A 114 -2.08 -6.37 16.24
N ARG A 115 -1.25 -5.31 16.26
CA ARG A 115 -1.72 -3.93 16.26
C ARG A 115 -2.25 -3.55 14.89
N GLY A 116 -1.48 -3.80 13.83
CA GLY A 116 -1.91 -3.56 12.45
C GLY A 116 -3.21 -4.31 12.13
N LEU A 117 -3.32 -5.57 12.54
CA LEU A 117 -4.54 -6.36 12.36
C LEU A 117 -5.76 -5.77 13.10
N ARG A 118 -5.57 -5.31 14.35
CA ARG A 118 -6.64 -4.64 15.10
C ARG A 118 -7.07 -3.33 14.44
N GLU A 119 -6.12 -2.59 13.90
CA GLU A 119 -6.38 -1.35 13.16
C GLU A 119 -7.15 -1.63 11.86
N CYS A 120 -6.72 -2.64 11.08
CA CYS A 120 -7.44 -3.10 9.89
C CYS A 120 -8.90 -3.49 10.22
N LEU A 121 -9.10 -4.26 11.29
CA LEU A 121 -10.44 -4.66 11.74
C LEU A 121 -11.29 -3.46 12.15
N ALA A 122 -10.72 -2.51 12.91
CA ALA A 122 -11.42 -1.31 13.33
C ALA A 122 -11.79 -0.44 12.11
N TRP A 123 -10.88 -0.28 11.16
CA TRP A 123 -11.08 0.49 9.94
C TRP A 123 -12.20 -0.09 9.07
N LEU A 124 -12.15 -1.39 8.78
CA LEU A 124 -13.19 -2.06 8.00
C LEU A 124 -14.54 -2.02 8.74
N LYS A 125 -14.58 -2.29 10.04
CA LYS A 125 -15.83 -2.19 10.81
C LYS A 125 -16.42 -0.77 10.82
N GLY A 126 -15.59 0.25 10.68
CA GLY A 126 -16.01 1.64 10.49
C GLY A 126 -16.51 1.96 9.07
N GLY A 127 -16.51 0.99 8.16
CA GLY A 127 -16.90 1.17 6.76
C GLY A 127 -15.77 1.61 5.84
N GLY A 128 -14.51 1.56 6.30
CA GLY A 128 -13.33 1.99 5.55
C GLY A 128 -12.93 1.05 4.40
N LEU A 129 -12.07 1.54 3.50
CA LEU A 129 -11.46 0.73 2.44
C LEU A 129 -10.02 0.37 2.81
N LEU A 130 -9.67 -0.91 2.70
CA LEU A 130 -8.28 -1.38 2.81
C LEU A 130 -7.73 -1.81 1.46
N VAL A 131 -6.46 -1.48 1.22
CA VAL A 131 -5.65 -2.08 0.16
C VAL A 131 -4.60 -2.97 0.79
N MET A 132 -4.48 -4.20 0.28
CA MET A 132 -3.54 -5.19 0.77
C MET A 132 -2.77 -5.85 -0.38
N PHE A 133 -1.49 -6.11 -0.14
CA PHE A 133 -0.63 -6.94 -0.98
C PHE A 133 -0.46 -8.30 -0.28
N PRO A 134 -1.24 -9.33 -0.64
CA PRO A 134 -1.35 -10.55 0.16
C PRO A 134 -0.07 -11.36 0.25
N ALA A 135 0.90 -11.14 -0.64
CA ALA A 135 2.21 -11.77 -0.56
C ALA A 135 3.08 -11.19 0.57
N GLY A 136 2.82 -9.96 1.02
CA GLY A 136 3.65 -9.27 2.02
C GLY A 136 5.02 -8.78 1.51
N GLU A 137 5.39 -9.14 0.28
CA GLU A 137 6.64 -8.83 -0.39
C GLU A 137 6.39 -8.50 -1.87
N VAL A 138 7.41 -7.97 -2.56
CA VAL A 138 7.29 -7.64 -3.99
C VAL A 138 7.34 -8.87 -4.89
N SER A 139 6.70 -8.80 -6.06
CA SER A 139 6.80 -9.83 -7.08
C SER A 139 8.24 -10.01 -7.57
N THR A 140 8.58 -11.20 -8.05
CA THR A 140 9.90 -11.52 -8.60
C THR A 140 9.79 -12.10 -10.01
N ILE A 141 10.88 -12.05 -10.77
CA ILE A 141 10.96 -12.69 -12.09
C ILE A 141 11.20 -14.19 -11.88
N ASP A 142 10.27 -15.01 -12.38
CA ASP A 142 10.45 -16.46 -12.47
C ASP A 142 10.80 -16.84 -13.92
N PHE A 143 12.07 -17.20 -14.13
CA PHE A 143 12.58 -17.61 -15.44
C PHE A 143 11.96 -18.91 -15.96
N LYS A 144 11.55 -19.83 -15.08
CA LYS A 144 10.90 -21.09 -15.49
C LYS A 144 9.49 -20.82 -15.98
N ARG A 145 8.77 -19.90 -15.30
CA ARG A 145 7.42 -19.48 -15.69
C ARG A 145 7.39 -18.37 -16.73
N ARG A 146 8.56 -17.81 -17.09
CA ARG A 146 8.72 -16.69 -18.04
C ARG A 146 7.80 -15.50 -17.70
N GLY A 147 7.73 -15.14 -16.43
CA GLY A 147 6.81 -14.10 -15.97
C GLY A 147 7.16 -13.51 -14.62
N ILE A 148 6.47 -12.42 -14.28
CA ILE A 148 6.50 -11.81 -12.95
C ILE A 148 5.49 -12.55 -12.08
N VAL A 149 5.93 -13.05 -10.92
CA VAL A 149 5.12 -13.84 -10.01
C VAL A 149 5.21 -13.29 -8.60
N ASP A 150 4.08 -13.27 -7.92
CA ASP A 150 4.07 -13.03 -6.48
C ASP A 150 4.56 -14.28 -5.74
N PRO A 151 5.15 -14.08 -4.54
CA PRO A 151 5.19 -15.12 -3.51
C PRO A 151 3.79 -15.66 -3.18
N GLU A 152 3.74 -16.72 -2.38
CA GLU A 152 2.46 -17.28 -1.93
C GLU A 152 1.61 -16.23 -1.21
N TRP A 153 0.37 -16.06 -1.65
CA TRP A 153 -0.57 -15.15 -1.03
C TRP A 153 -1.13 -15.74 0.26
N ILE A 154 -0.97 -15.01 1.36
CA ILE A 154 -1.55 -15.42 2.65
C ILE A 154 -3.03 -15.02 2.75
N PRO A 155 -3.87 -15.79 3.48
CA PRO A 155 -5.32 -15.61 3.48
C PRO A 155 -5.83 -14.42 4.29
N SER A 156 -4.95 -13.55 4.79
CA SER A 156 -5.28 -12.46 5.73
C SER A 156 -6.32 -11.49 5.16
N ALA A 157 -6.20 -11.11 3.88
CA ALA A 157 -7.14 -10.23 3.20
C ALA A 157 -8.54 -10.86 3.10
N ALA A 158 -8.61 -12.13 2.68
CA ALA A 158 -9.87 -12.87 2.59
C ALA A 158 -10.51 -13.07 3.97
N TRP A 159 -9.71 -13.33 5.00
CA TRP A 159 -10.16 -13.45 6.37
C TRP A 159 -10.75 -12.13 6.88
N LEU A 160 -10.07 -11.00 6.64
CA LEU A 160 -10.54 -9.66 7.02
C LEU A 160 -11.86 -9.31 6.33
N ALA A 161 -11.95 -9.56 5.02
CA ALA A 161 -13.15 -9.31 4.24
C ALA A 161 -14.36 -10.09 4.81
N ARG A 162 -14.22 -11.41 4.98
CA ARG A 162 -15.27 -12.25 5.58
C ARG A 162 -15.64 -11.82 6.99
N LYS A 163 -14.66 -11.43 7.81
CA LYS A 163 -14.90 -11.05 9.20
C LYS A 163 -15.65 -9.72 9.34
N CYS A 164 -15.51 -8.83 8.35
CA CYS A 164 -16.08 -7.49 8.38
C CYS A 164 -17.25 -7.29 7.41
N GLY A 165 -17.60 -8.30 6.61
CA GLY A 165 -18.62 -8.17 5.57
C GLY A 165 -18.19 -7.24 4.43
N ALA A 166 -16.89 -7.24 4.13
CA ALA A 166 -16.27 -6.49 3.04
C ALA A 166 -16.20 -7.30 1.75
#